data_AF-A0A830HKP6-F1
#
_entry.id   AF-A0A830HKP6-F1
#
_cell.length_a   1.000
_cell.length_b   1.000
_cell.length_c   1.000
_cell.angle_alpha   90.00
_cell.angle_beta   90.00
_cell.angle_gamma   90.00
#
_symmetry.space_group_name_H-M   'P 1'
#
loop_
_entity.id
_entity.type
_entity.pdbx_description
1 polymer ?
#
loop_
_entity_poly.entity_id
_entity_poly.type
_entity_poly.pdbx_seq_one_letter_code
_entity_poly.pdbx_strand_id
1 'polypeptide(L)'
;MTESSQSVFFVDYFEFPNLAEVRFANWVTGPDGFFKFEDPISEGSLTSIYAPRLTGTPSLEEVAITGHLVLTTVDLSALTEAGDIRIVTNPELVDVKLPELTVASFVNMIDNKLLEQLSLPKLRTTNSLDIRDNENLVGIFLPVLTTSRLFFRVIDNPSLQTLCAPNLEVGGSVCIANESNQPSLGADLSSLVTGFFSGFSDDCYGGIDPPTNQLNAPTVCGVVPDGLFTTEGCQN
;
A
#
# COMPACT_ATOMS: atom_id res chain seq x y z
N MET A 1 -18.96 23.19 -15.73
CA MET A 1 -17.54 23.61 -15.89
C MET A 1 -16.92 22.65 -16.90
N THR A 2 -15.88 23.04 -17.63
CA THR A 2 -15.25 22.15 -18.62
C THR A 2 -14.43 21.09 -17.91
N GLU A 3 -15.00 19.89 -17.77
CA GLU A 3 -14.26 18.68 -17.46
C GLU A 3 -13.23 18.47 -18.57
N SER A 4 -11.93 18.53 -18.21
CA SER A 4 -10.85 18.25 -19.14
C SER A 4 -10.25 16.89 -18.82
N SER A 5 -10.37 15.93 -19.73
CA SER A 5 -9.82 14.57 -19.68
C SER A 5 -8.28 14.56 -19.77
N GLN A 6 -7.62 15.25 -18.84
CA GLN A 6 -6.18 15.47 -18.82
C GLN A 6 -5.52 14.34 -18.05
N SER A 7 -5.14 13.29 -18.78
CA SER A 7 -4.17 12.31 -18.28
C SER A 7 -2.80 12.96 -18.11
N VAL A 8 -2.13 12.60 -17.02
CA VAL A 8 -0.71 12.81 -16.77
C VAL A 8 0.00 11.54 -17.19
N PHE A 9 0.87 11.64 -18.18
CA PHE A 9 1.78 10.57 -18.53
C PHE A 9 3.18 11.17 -18.62
N PHE A 10 3.91 11.10 -17.52
CA PHE A 10 5.31 11.45 -17.44
C PHE A 10 6.12 10.16 -17.47
N VAL A 11 6.92 9.98 -18.52
CA VAL A 11 7.92 8.91 -18.59
C VAL A 11 9.26 9.56 -18.87
N ASP A 12 10.23 9.41 -17.97
CA ASP A 12 11.56 9.97 -18.20
C ASP A 12 12.40 8.98 -19.01
N TYR A 13 12.70 9.36 -20.26
CA TYR A 13 13.64 8.66 -21.13
C TYR A 13 14.92 9.50 -21.31
N PHE A 14 15.48 10.00 -20.20
CA PHE A 14 16.55 11.00 -20.13
C PHE A 14 16.15 12.39 -20.69
N GLU A 15 14.85 12.70 -20.75
CA GLU A 15 14.37 13.99 -21.23
C GLU A 15 14.53 15.10 -20.16
N PHE A 16 14.51 14.72 -18.87
CA PHE A 16 14.50 15.67 -17.75
C PHE A 16 15.58 15.42 -16.68
N PRO A 17 16.88 15.36 -17.04
CA PRO A 17 17.98 14.93 -16.16
C PRO A 17 18.29 15.85 -14.96
N ASN A 18 17.54 16.94 -14.76
CA ASN A 18 17.64 17.84 -13.60
C ASN A 18 16.26 18.19 -12.99
N LEU A 19 15.18 17.49 -13.37
CA LEU A 19 13.85 17.70 -12.80
C LEU A 19 13.77 17.07 -11.40
N ALA A 20 14.17 17.84 -10.39
CA ALA A 20 14.13 17.39 -9.00
C ALA A 20 12.71 17.30 -8.42
N GLU A 21 11.76 18.09 -8.89
CA GLU A 21 10.44 18.23 -8.25
C GLU A 21 9.33 18.53 -9.26
N VAL A 22 8.16 17.92 -9.05
CA VAL A 22 6.92 18.27 -9.78
C VAL A 22 5.84 18.70 -8.79
N ARG A 23 5.24 19.88 -9.03
CA ARG A 23 4.16 20.45 -8.19
C ARG A 23 2.89 20.77 -8.99
N PHE A 24 1.79 20.08 -8.68
CA PHE A 24 0.47 20.30 -9.28
C PHE A 24 -0.42 21.18 -8.40
N ALA A 25 -0.03 22.45 -8.24
CA ALA A 25 -0.66 23.40 -7.30
C ALA A 25 -2.12 23.79 -7.61
N ASN A 26 -2.61 23.56 -8.82
CA ASN A 26 -3.97 23.91 -9.27
C ASN A 26 -4.66 22.79 -10.07
N TRP A 27 -4.08 21.59 -10.12
CA TRP A 27 -4.63 20.52 -10.95
C TRP A 27 -5.72 19.75 -10.20
N VAL A 28 -6.96 20.17 -10.44
CA VAL A 28 -8.11 19.28 -10.32
C VAL A 28 -8.09 18.46 -11.60
N THR A 29 -7.82 17.15 -11.51
CA THR A 29 -8.02 16.26 -12.64
C THR A 29 -9.49 16.36 -13.07
N GLY A 30 -9.73 16.63 -14.35
CA GLY A 30 -11.03 16.27 -14.91
C GLY A 30 -11.18 14.75 -14.84
N PRO A 31 -12.42 14.24 -14.79
CA PRO A 31 -12.72 12.93 -14.25
C PRO A 31 -11.94 11.75 -14.85
N ASP A 32 -11.58 11.82 -16.13
CA ASP A 32 -11.09 10.68 -16.90
C ASP A 32 -9.58 10.77 -17.21
N GLY A 33 -8.80 9.79 -16.75
CA GLY A 33 -7.40 9.65 -17.15
C GLY A 33 -6.50 8.87 -16.19
N PHE A 34 -5.20 8.95 -16.48
CA PHE A 34 -4.13 8.38 -15.65
C PHE A 34 -3.32 9.49 -14.96
N PHE A 35 -2.67 9.18 -13.83
CA PHE A 35 -1.63 10.00 -13.20
C PHE A 35 -0.35 9.17 -13.10
N LYS A 36 0.53 9.22 -14.10
CA LYS A 36 1.71 8.34 -14.17
C LYS A 36 3.03 9.10 -14.19
N PHE A 37 3.97 8.57 -13.41
CA PHE A 37 5.38 8.92 -13.34
C PHE A 37 6.18 7.62 -13.43
N GLU A 38 6.69 7.29 -14.60
CA GLU A 38 7.47 6.07 -14.85
C GLU A 38 8.91 6.44 -15.21
N ASP A 39 9.88 5.89 -14.48
CA ASP A 39 11.30 5.94 -14.83
C ASP A 39 11.79 4.49 -15.07
N PRO A 40 11.66 3.97 -16.31
CA PRO A 40 12.03 2.58 -16.62
C PRO A 40 13.54 2.38 -16.79
N ILE A 41 14.33 3.46 -16.73
CA ILE A 41 15.78 3.46 -16.91
C ILE A 41 16.52 3.71 -15.59
N SER A 42 15.83 4.20 -14.56
CA SER A 42 16.33 4.39 -13.20
C SER A 42 17.50 5.38 -13.10
N GLU A 43 17.45 6.43 -13.92
CA GLU A 43 18.46 7.51 -14.02
C GLU A 43 17.84 8.92 -13.86
N GLY A 44 16.54 8.99 -13.58
CA GLY A 44 15.81 10.23 -13.33
C GLY A 44 16.24 10.92 -12.04
N SER A 45 16.18 12.24 -12.05
CA SER A 45 16.58 13.08 -10.91
C SER A 45 15.43 13.47 -9.96
N LEU A 46 14.24 12.89 -10.15
CA LEU A 46 13.00 13.29 -9.48
C LEU A 46 13.00 12.88 -8.00
N THR A 47 13.18 13.84 -7.10
CA THR A 47 13.24 13.61 -5.65
C THR A 47 11.90 13.78 -4.94
N SER A 48 10.92 14.46 -5.56
CA SER A 48 9.58 14.62 -4.96
C SER A 48 8.45 14.87 -5.97
N ILE A 49 7.28 14.29 -5.70
CA ILE A 49 6.02 14.55 -6.40
C ILE A 49 5.01 15.16 -5.42
N TYR A 50 4.48 16.35 -5.73
CA TYR A 50 3.44 17.01 -4.93
C TYR A 50 2.19 17.31 -5.76
N ALA A 51 1.10 16.57 -5.52
CA ALA A 51 -0.22 16.85 -6.06
C ALA A 51 -1.28 16.97 -4.95
N PRO A 52 -1.13 17.90 -3.98
CA PRO A 52 -2.00 18.02 -2.79
C PRO A 52 -3.42 18.55 -3.08
N ARG A 53 -3.83 18.58 -4.37
CA ARG A 53 -5.16 18.97 -4.85
C ARG A 53 -5.71 18.02 -5.93
N LEU A 54 -4.98 16.94 -6.22
CA LEU A 54 -5.49 15.80 -6.97
C LEU A 54 -6.55 15.12 -6.10
N THR A 55 -7.83 15.41 -6.34
CA THR A 55 -8.92 14.80 -5.55
C THR A 55 -9.23 13.38 -5.98
N GLY A 56 -8.91 13.02 -7.23
CA GLY A 56 -9.40 11.80 -7.83
C GLY A 56 -10.91 11.84 -8.09
N THR A 57 -11.36 10.80 -8.78
CA THR A 57 -12.71 10.64 -9.35
C THR A 57 -12.91 9.15 -9.66
N PRO A 58 -14.15 8.65 -9.79
CA PRO A 58 -14.43 7.27 -10.20
C PRO A 58 -13.80 6.84 -11.54
N SER A 59 -13.37 7.79 -12.39
CA SER A 59 -12.69 7.54 -13.68
C SER A 59 -11.21 7.98 -13.73
N LEU A 60 -10.59 8.28 -12.58
CA LEU A 60 -9.13 8.29 -12.46
C LEU A 60 -8.67 6.82 -12.45
N GLU A 61 -8.32 6.29 -13.62
CA GLU A 61 -8.11 4.86 -13.82
C GLU A 61 -6.87 4.33 -13.09
N GLU A 62 -5.78 5.10 -13.04
CA GLU A 62 -4.53 4.67 -12.40
C GLU A 62 -3.69 5.85 -11.91
N VAL A 63 -3.10 5.71 -10.72
CA VAL A 63 -2.01 6.50 -10.16
C VAL A 63 -0.78 5.60 -10.12
N ALA A 64 0.19 5.82 -11.01
CA ALA A 64 1.40 5.02 -11.12
C ALA A 64 2.66 5.85 -10.85
N ILE A 65 3.50 5.39 -9.93
CA ILE A 65 4.79 6.02 -9.60
C ILE A 65 5.81 4.89 -9.50
N THR A 66 6.60 4.70 -10.56
CA THR A 66 7.43 3.49 -10.73
C THR A 66 8.86 3.82 -11.16
N GLY A 67 9.85 3.22 -10.49
CA GLY A 67 11.25 3.15 -10.96
C GLY A 67 12.16 4.33 -10.59
N HIS A 68 11.67 5.32 -9.84
CA HIS A 68 12.44 6.54 -9.53
C HIS A 68 13.42 6.28 -8.38
N LEU A 69 14.71 6.10 -8.70
CA LEU A 69 15.71 5.71 -7.71
C LEU A 69 15.92 6.72 -6.59
N VAL A 70 15.73 8.02 -6.84
CA VAL A 70 16.02 9.10 -5.87
C VAL A 70 14.76 9.79 -5.33
N LEU A 71 13.57 9.25 -5.64
CA LEU A 71 12.30 9.79 -5.18
C LEU A 71 12.09 9.50 -3.70
N THR A 72 12.09 10.55 -2.87
CA THR A 72 11.99 10.42 -1.40
C THR A 72 10.60 10.72 -0.85
N THR A 73 9.74 11.41 -1.61
CA THR A 73 8.42 11.84 -1.13
C THR A 73 7.36 11.89 -2.23
N VAL A 74 6.19 11.33 -1.94
CA VAL A 74 4.96 11.42 -2.75
C VAL A 74 3.84 12.01 -1.90
N ASP A 75 3.38 13.21 -2.26
CA ASP A 75 2.26 13.88 -1.58
C ASP A 75 1.04 13.97 -2.49
N LEU A 76 0.07 13.08 -2.25
CA LEU A 76 -1.23 13.07 -2.93
C LEU A 76 -2.35 13.33 -1.91
N SER A 77 -2.13 14.27 -0.96
CA SER A 77 -2.96 14.41 0.24
C SER A 77 -4.45 14.69 0.04
N ALA A 78 -4.89 15.06 -1.16
CA ALA A 78 -6.31 15.27 -1.46
C ALA A 78 -7.01 14.06 -2.13
N LEU A 79 -6.28 13.01 -2.50
CA LEU A 79 -6.80 11.91 -3.31
C LEU A 79 -7.81 11.09 -2.51
N THR A 80 -9.10 11.15 -2.88
CA THR A 80 -10.19 10.41 -2.22
C THR A 80 -10.52 9.10 -2.90
N GLU A 81 -10.38 9.01 -4.23
CA GLU A 81 -10.75 7.84 -5.03
C GLU A 81 -9.79 7.63 -6.21
N ALA A 82 -9.49 6.38 -6.54
CA ALA A 82 -8.80 5.97 -7.76
C ALA A 82 -9.24 4.57 -8.21
N GLY A 83 -8.96 4.21 -9.46
CA GLY A 83 -8.89 2.81 -9.89
C GLY A 83 -7.66 2.15 -9.25
N ASP A 84 -6.53 2.19 -9.92
CA ASP A 84 -5.32 1.52 -9.45
C ASP A 84 -4.38 2.53 -8.78
N ILE A 85 -3.77 2.16 -7.66
CA ILE A 85 -2.65 2.88 -7.05
C ILE A 85 -1.46 1.93 -7.08
N ARG A 86 -0.39 2.36 -7.75
CA ARG A 86 0.81 1.56 -8.00
C ARG A 86 2.05 2.39 -7.70
N ILE A 87 2.63 2.18 -6.52
CA ILE A 87 3.89 2.81 -6.12
C ILE A 87 4.92 1.70 -5.96
N VAL A 88 5.82 1.58 -6.95
CA VAL A 88 6.62 0.36 -7.18
C VAL A 88 8.08 0.67 -7.51
N THR A 89 9.03 0.01 -6.85
CA THR A 89 10.47 0.13 -7.15
C THR A 89 10.93 1.59 -7.07
N ASN A 90 10.62 2.25 -5.96
CA ASN A 90 11.17 3.56 -5.61
C ASN A 90 12.00 3.37 -4.33
N PRO A 91 13.26 2.89 -4.43
CA PRO A 91 14.00 2.38 -3.28
C PRO A 91 14.23 3.42 -2.18
N GLU A 92 14.50 4.68 -2.56
CA GLU A 92 14.72 5.80 -1.62
C GLU A 92 13.43 6.46 -1.11
N LEU A 93 12.25 5.91 -1.42
CA LEU A 93 10.96 6.51 -1.03
C LEU A 93 10.65 6.30 0.45
N VAL A 94 10.63 7.38 1.22
CA VAL A 94 10.41 7.37 2.68
C VAL A 94 8.96 7.72 3.06
N ASP A 95 8.30 8.58 2.29
CA ASP A 95 7.01 9.19 2.67
C ASP A 95 5.98 9.16 1.52
N VAL A 96 4.80 8.60 1.78
CA VAL A 96 3.66 8.52 0.86
C VAL A 96 2.40 9.01 1.57
N LYS A 97 1.82 10.12 1.11
CA LYS A 97 0.63 10.74 1.73
C LYS A 97 -0.64 10.47 0.92
N LEU A 98 -1.47 9.60 1.47
CA LEU A 98 -2.82 9.25 1.00
C LEU A 98 -3.89 9.33 2.13
N PRO A 99 -3.89 10.35 3.02
CA PRO A 99 -4.78 10.43 4.18
C PRO A 99 -6.27 10.51 3.84
N GLU A 100 -6.63 11.03 2.67
CA GLU A 100 -8.02 11.19 2.23
C GLU A 100 -8.55 10.01 1.42
N LEU A 101 -7.72 9.02 1.08
CA LEU A 101 -8.10 7.91 0.20
C LEU A 101 -9.18 7.05 0.87
N THR A 102 -10.32 6.91 0.20
CA THR A 102 -11.48 6.15 0.69
C THR A 102 -11.75 4.87 -0.11
N VAL A 103 -11.48 4.90 -1.42
CA VAL A 103 -11.71 3.78 -2.34
C VAL A 103 -10.54 3.68 -3.32
N ALA A 104 -10.06 2.46 -3.51
CA ALA A 104 -9.20 2.08 -4.63
C ALA A 104 -9.76 0.77 -5.23
N SER A 105 -9.54 0.49 -6.51
CA SER A 105 -9.70 -0.86 -7.04
C SER A 105 -8.51 -1.75 -6.65
N PHE A 106 -7.28 -1.25 -6.81
CA PHE A 106 -6.07 -1.97 -6.43
C PHE A 106 -5.10 -1.03 -5.69
N VAL A 107 -4.48 -1.51 -4.62
CA VAL A 107 -3.41 -0.80 -3.91
C VAL A 107 -2.16 -1.68 -3.93
N ASN A 108 -1.15 -1.28 -4.69
CA ASN A 108 0.13 -1.97 -4.83
C ASN A 108 1.26 -1.10 -4.29
N MET A 109 1.88 -1.53 -3.20
CA MET A 109 3.05 -0.89 -2.57
C MET A 109 4.20 -1.89 -2.56
N ILE A 110 5.08 -1.82 -3.57
CA ILE A 110 6.03 -2.90 -3.88
C ILE A 110 7.46 -2.36 -3.97
N ASP A 111 8.44 -2.96 -3.29
CA ASP A 111 9.87 -2.64 -3.46
C ASP A 111 10.19 -1.14 -3.22
N ASN A 112 9.56 -0.54 -2.20
CA ASN A 112 9.89 0.81 -1.71
C ASN A 112 10.71 0.68 -0.43
N LYS A 113 12.00 0.38 -0.56
CA LYS A 113 12.83 -0.19 0.51
C LYS A 113 12.97 0.69 1.75
N LEU A 114 13.03 2.02 1.59
CA LEU A 114 13.09 2.96 2.70
C LEU A 114 11.72 3.41 3.25
N LEU A 115 10.60 2.87 2.76
CA LEU A 115 9.27 3.23 3.25
C LEU A 115 9.03 2.64 4.64
N GLU A 116 9.10 3.46 5.69
CA GLU A 116 8.97 2.97 7.08
C GLU A 116 7.51 2.68 7.49
N GLN A 117 6.54 3.38 6.90
CA GLN A 117 5.13 3.35 7.33
C GLN A 117 4.18 3.49 6.14
N LEU A 118 3.10 2.69 6.14
CA LEU A 118 1.96 2.87 5.23
C LEU A 118 0.68 3.11 6.03
N SER A 119 0.12 4.31 5.94
CA SER A 119 -1.14 4.66 6.60
C SER A 119 -2.18 5.14 5.59
N LEU A 120 -3.30 4.41 5.51
CA LEU A 120 -4.47 4.75 4.67
C LEU A 120 -5.70 4.89 5.60
N PRO A 121 -5.74 5.93 6.46
CA PRO A 121 -6.64 6.02 7.61
C PRO A 121 -8.12 6.13 7.25
N LYS A 122 -8.44 6.41 5.98
CA LYS A 122 -9.80 6.53 5.46
C LYS A 122 -10.19 5.45 4.45
N LEU A 123 -9.28 4.53 4.07
CA LEU A 123 -9.56 3.53 3.04
C LEU A 123 -10.59 2.54 3.56
N ARG A 124 -11.77 2.49 2.93
CA ARG A 124 -12.90 1.64 3.34
C ARG A 124 -12.96 0.35 2.56
N THR A 125 -12.70 0.39 1.27
CA THR A 125 -12.87 -0.75 0.37
C THR A 125 -11.80 -0.76 -0.71
N THR A 126 -11.28 -1.95 -1.00
CA THR A 126 -10.52 -2.23 -2.21
C THR A 126 -10.96 -3.54 -2.87
N ASN A 127 -10.70 -3.72 -4.17
CA ASN A 127 -10.78 -5.06 -4.75
C ASN A 127 -9.54 -5.86 -4.34
N SER A 128 -8.36 -5.25 -4.33
CA SER A 128 -7.15 -5.93 -3.86
C SER A 128 -6.12 -5.01 -3.20
N LEU A 129 -5.31 -5.59 -2.32
CA LEU A 129 -4.21 -4.95 -1.64
C LEU A 129 -2.99 -5.88 -1.73
N ASP A 130 -1.85 -5.36 -2.20
CA ASP A 130 -0.56 -6.07 -2.32
C ASP A 130 0.55 -5.17 -1.78
N ILE A 131 1.08 -5.49 -0.60
CA ILE A 131 2.17 -4.77 0.06
C ILE A 131 3.33 -5.74 0.20
N ARG A 132 4.40 -5.55 -0.58
CA ARG A 132 5.50 -6.50 -0.57
C ARG A 132 6.87 -5.95 -0.91
N ASP A 133 7.91 -6.67 -0.49
CA ASP A 133 9.31 -6.34 -0.74
C ASP A 133 9.75 -4.98 -0.12
N ASN A 134 9.01 -4.44 0.87
CA ASN A 134 9.34 -3.16 1.52
C ASN A 134 10.20 -3.42 2.77
N GLU A 135 11.52 -3.49 2.58
CA GLU A 135 12.51 -3.93 3.58
C GLU A 135 12.40 -3.23 4.94
N ASN A 136 12.24 -1.89 4.98
CA ASN A 136 12.14 -1.10 6.20
C ASN A 136 10.71 -0.82 6.68
N LEU A 137 9.67 -1.38 6.05
CA LEU A 137 8.28 -1.11 6.44
C LEU A 137 7.99 -1.70 7.82
N VAL A 138 7.79 -0.85 8.83
CA VAL A 138 7.54 -1.25 10.23
C VAL A 138 6.05 -1.30 10.56
N GLY A 139 5.19 -0.52 9.87
CA GLY A 139 3.76 -0.47 10.19
C GLY A 139 2.84 -0.27 8.98
N ILE A 140 1.71 -0.97 9.00
CA ILE A 140 0.60 -0.85 8.05
C ILE A 140 -0.68 -0.51 8.84
N PHE A 141 -1.29 0.64 8.55
CA PHE A 141 -2.48 1.14 9.25
C PHE A 141 -3.66 1.35 8.30
N LEU A 142 -4.67 0.50 8.47
CA LEU A 142 -5.88 0.42 7.66
C LEU A 142 -7.13 0.42 8.58
N PRO A 143 -7.25 1.37 9.53
CA PRO A 143 -8.16 1.28 10.68
C PRO A 143 -9.65 1.22 10.31
N VAL A 144 -10.05 1.65 9.11
CA VAL A 144 -11.46 1.66 8.66
C VAL A 144 -11.71 0.79 7.42
N LEU A 145 -10.73 -0.01 6.99
CA LEU A 145 -10.87 -0.92 5.86
C LEU A 145 -11.82 -2.06 6.25
N THR A 146 -12.94 -2.19 5.53
CA THR A 146 -13.91 -3.28 5.76
C THR A 146 -13.86 -4.37 4.69
N THR A 147 -13.37 -4.06 3.49
CA THR A 147 -13.35 -5.01 2.37
C THR A 147 -12.06 -4.93 1.56
N SER A 148 -11.37 -6.05 1.43
CA SER A 148 -10.50 -6.38 0.29
C SER A 148 -11.11 -7.57 -0.44
N ARG A 149 -11.70 -7.34 -1.62
CA ARG A 149 -12.63 -8.32 -2.24
C ARG A 149 -11.96 -9.59 -2.78
N LEU A 150 -10.81 -9.46 -3.42
CA LEU A 150 -10.13 -10.50 -4.20
C LEU A 150 -8.93 -11.05 -3.42
N PHE A 151 -8.03 -10.18 -2.97
CA PHE A 151 -6.90 -10.57 -2.13
C PHE A 151 -6.40 -9.44 -1.25
N PHE A 152 -5.92 -9.80 -0.06
CA PHE A 152 -5.20 -8.94 0.87
C PHE A 152 -3.83 -9.58 1.10
N ARG A 153 -2.77 -8.99 0.58
CA ARG A 153 -1.42 -9.57 0.61
C ARG A 153 -0.44 -8.64 1.30
N VAL A 154 0.27 -9.20 2.27
CA VAL A 154 1.43 -8.59 2.92
C VAL A 154 2.52 -9.66 2.87
N ILE A 155 3.60 -9.43 2.12
CA ILE A 155 4.60 -10.47 1.82
C ILE A 155 6.01 -9.87 1.79
N ASP A 156 7.02 -10.51 2.37
CA ASP A 156 8.43 -10.08 2.22
C ASP A 156 8.71 -8.63 2.70
N ASN A 157 8.10 -8.20 3.82
CA ASN A 157 8.35 -6.93 4.51
C ASN A 157 9.03 -7.20 5.88
N PRO A 158 10.30 -7.64 5.91
CA PRO A 158 10.94 -8.23 7.11
C PRO A 158 10.99 -7.33 8.36
N SER A 159 10.82 -6.01 8.24
CA SER A 159 10.77 -5.08 9.39
C SER A 159 9.38 -4.84 10.00
N LEU A 160 8.30 -5.36 9.38
CA LEU A 160 6.90 -5.09 9.71
C LEU A 160 6.48 -5.55 11.12
N GLN A 161 6.49 -4.67 12.11
CA GLN A 161 6.08 -5.02 13.48
C GLN A 161 4.56 -4.91 13.71
N THR A 162 3.85 -4.08 12.92
CA THR A 162 2.43 -3.76 13.16
C THR A 162 1.60 -3.83 11.87
N LEU A 163 0.50 -4.58 11.92
CA LEU A 163 -0.55 -4.59 10.89
C LEU A 163 -1.92 -4.34 11.55
N CYS A 164 -2.46 -3.14 11.43
CA CYS A 164 -3.72 -2.75 12.04
C CYS A 164 -4.81 -2.63 10.96
N ALA A 165 -5.64 -3.66 10.76
CA ALA A 165 -6.85 -3.62 9.95
C ALA A 165 -8.07 -4.21 10.71
N PRO A 166 -8.39 -3.70 11.92
CA PRO A 166 -9.32 -4.30 12.86
C PRO A 166 -10.73 -4.48 12.30
N ASN A 167 -11.15 -3.62 11.38
CA ASN A 167 -12.49 -3.60 10.78
C ASN A 167 -12.62 -4.43 9.50
N LEU A 168 -11.57 -5.15 9.05
CA LEU A 168 -11.59 -5.91 7.80
C LEU A 168 -12.53 -7.12 7.91
N GLU A 169 -13.76 -7.01 7.42
CA GLU A 169 -14.79 -8.07 7.47
C GLU A 169 -14.67 -9.08 6.31
N VAL A 170 -14.26 -8.61 5.13
CA VAL A 170 -14.18 -9.39 3.88
C VAL A 170 -12.77 -9.27 3.31
N GLY A 171 -11.98 -10.34 3.35
CA GLY A 171 -10.56 -10.31 2.96
C GLY A 171 -10.20 -11.02 1.63
N GLY A 172 -11.16 -11.67 0.97
CA GLY A 172 -10.89 -12.43 -0.26
C GLY A 172 -9.91 -13.57 0.01
N SER A 173 -8.79 -13.63 -0.71
CA SER A 173 -7.62 -14.42 -0.33
C SER A 173 -6.65 -13.55 0.50
N VAL A 174 -6.66 -13.74 1.82
CA VAL A 174 -5.75 -13.07 2.76
C VAL A 174 -4.46 -13.88 2.85
N CYS A 175 -3.32 -13.26 2.54
CA CYS A 175 -2.00 -13.84 2.73
C CYS A 175 -1.06 -12.89 3.49
N ILE A 176 -0.35 -13.43 4.48
CA ILE A 176 0.68 -12.73 5.25
C ILE A 176 1.89 -13.68 5.34
N ALA A 177 3.02 -13.37 4.70
CA ALA A 177 4.12 -14.34 4.56
C ALA A 177 5.51 -13.72 4.49
N ASN A 178 6.54 -14.52 4.77
CA ASN A 178 7.95 -14.15 4.63
C ASN A 178 8.39 -12.85 5.35
N GLU A 179 7.67 -12.44 6.40
CA GLU A 179 8.00 -11.30 7.28
C GLU A 179 9.19 -11.64 8.21
N SER A 180 10.28 -12.08 7.59
CA SER A 180 11.28 -12.95 8.21
C SER A 180 12.11 -12.28 9.31
N ASN A 181 12.42 -13.08 10.35
CA ASN A 181 13.17 -12.74 11.58
C ASN A 181 12.41 -12.01 12.71
N GLN A 182 11.09 -11.95 12.68
CA GLN A 182 10.34 -11.22 13.72
C GLN A 182 9.96 -12.07 14.95
N PRO A 183 10.33 -11.65 16.17
CA PRO A 183 9.87 -12.31 17.40
C PRO A 183 8.43 -11.92 17.79
N SER A 184 7.85 -10.88 17.18
CA SER A 184 6.49 -10.40 17.50
C SER A 184 5.91 -9.49 16.40
N LEU A 185 5.13 -10.06 15.48
CA LEU A 185 4.24 -9.30 14.58
C LEU A 185 2.89 -9.08 15.29
N GLY A 186 2.56 -7.83 15.60
CA GLY A 186 1.23 -7.43 16.08
C GLY A 186 0.27 -7.22 14.90
N ALA A 187 -0.55 -8.22 14.60
CA ALA A 187 -1.59 -8.13 13.56
C ALA A 187 -3.01 -8.11 14.17
N ASP A 188 -3.77 -7.04 13.92
CA ASP A 188 -5.19 -6.95 14.25
C ASP A 188 -6.04 -7.06 12.97
N LEU A 189 -6.64 -8.25 12.80
CA LEU A 189 -7.65 -8.57 11.79
C LEU A 189 -8.96 -9.01 12.47
N SER A 190 -9.29 -8.42 13.63
CA SER A 190 -10.25 -8.98 14.58
C SER A 190 -11.69 -9.12 14.06
N SER A 191 -12.08 -8.36 13.04
CA SER A 191 -13.41 -8.46 12.41
C SER A 191 -13.48 -9.39 11.20
N LEU A 192 -12.42 -10.14 10.84
CA LEU A 192 -12.42 -10.95 9.61
C LEU A 192 -13.44 -12.10 9.64
N VAL A 193 -14.56 -11.89 8.93
CA VAL A 193 -15.67 -12.84 8.84
C VAL A 193 -15.49 -13.80 7.65
N THR A 194 -14.99 -13.30 6.52
CA THR A 194 -14.92 -14.07 5.26
C THR A 194 -13.61 -13.91 4.53
N GLY A 195 -13.07 -15.05 4.08
CA GLY A 195 -11.90 -15.14 3.23
C GLY A 195 -11.26 -16.53 3.29
N PHE A 196 -10.27 -16.76 2.43
CA PHE A 196 -9.28 -17.82 2.59
C PHE A 196 -8.04 -17.20 3.22
N PHE A 197 -7.56 -17.73 4.35
CA PHE A 197 -6.41 -17.19 5.08
C PHE A 197 -5.23 -18.15 5.00
N SER A 198 -4.14 -17.70 4.39
CA SER A 198 -2.82 -18.36 4.39
C SER A 198 -1.80 -17.42 5.01
N GLY A 199 -1.71 -17.41 6.34
CA GLY A 199 -0.79 -16.53 7.07
C GLY A 199 0.35 -17.28 7.76
N PHE A 200 1.48 -16.59 7.93
CA PHE A 200 2.67 -17.03 8.67
C PHE A 200 3.31 -18.32 8.13
N SER A 201 3.20 -18.52 6.82
CA SER A 201 3.75 -19.63 6.05
C SER A 201 4.37 -19.08 4.78
N ASP A 202 5.45 -19.71 4.28
CA ASP A 202 6.16 -19.29 3.08
C ASP A 202 5.31 -19.41 1.78
N ASP A 203 4.14 -20.07 1.84
CA ASP A 203 3.32 -20.52 0.71
C ASP A 203 2.12 -19.61 0.36
N CYS A 204 2.33 -18.33 0.05
CA CYS A 204 1.25 -17.48 -0.51
C CYS A 204 0.74 -17.90 -1.90
N TYR A 205 1.47 -18.77 -2.60
CA TYR A 205 1.23 -19.13 -3.99
C TYR A 205 0.87 -20.61 -4.20
N GLY A 206 0.55 -21.34 -3.13
CA GLY A 206 0.09 -22.73 -3.20
C GLY A 206 1.21 -23.74 -3.50
N GLY A 207 2.40 -23.50 -2.97
CA GLY A 207 3.47 -24.50 -2.92
C GLY A 207 3.09 -25.68 -2.01
N ILE A 208 3.91 -26.73 -2.12
CA ILE A 208 3.82 -27.93 -1.28
C ILE A 208 5.22 -28.25 -0.75
N ASP A 209 5.76 -27.35 0.08
CA ASP A 209 7.01 -27.59 0.80
C ASP A 209 6.75 -28.28 2.17
N PRO A 210 7.77 -28.94 2.76
CA PRO A 210 7.60 -29.74 3.96
C PRO A 210 7.34 -28.87 5.19
N PRO A 211 6.70 -29.42 6.25
CA PRO A 211 6.21 -28.62 7.38
C PRO A 211 7.34 -27.98 8.21
N THR A 212 7.73 -26.76 7.81
CA THR A 212 8.57 -25.85 8.59
C THR A 212 7.71 -25.24 9.70
N ASN A 213 8.00 -25.62 10.96
CA ASN A 213 7.42 -25.10 12.19
C ASN A 213 5.98 -24.54 12.08
N GLN A 214 5.01 -25.42 11.77
CA GLN A 214 3.60 -25.04 11.77
C GLN A 214 3.21 -24.39 13.10
N LEU A 215 2.98 -23.08 13.08
CA LEU A 215 2.22 -22.40 14.12
C LEU A 215 0.81 -22.98 14.07
N ASN A 216 0.50 -23.83 15.06
CA ASN A 216 -0.80 -24.50 15.14
C ASN A 216 -1.93 -23.46 15.06
N ALA A 217 -2.94 -23.73 14.23
CA ALA A 217 -4.13 -22.89 14.14
C ALA A 217 -4.96 -23.01 15.43
N PRO A 218 -4.87 -21.98 16.31
CA PRO A 218 -6.09 -21.25 16.67
C PRO A 218 -5.86 -19.72 16.74
N THR A 219 -4.90 -19.17 16.00
CA THR A 219 -4.51 -17.74 16.04
C THR A 219 -5.27 -16.85 15.05
N VAL A 220 -6.60 -16.96 15.04
CA VAL A 220 -7.48 -15.86 14.59
C VAL A 220 -8.30 -15.41 15.80
N CYS A 221 -7.96 -14.22 16.29
CA CYS A 221 -8.53 -13.50 17.44
C CYS A 221 -8.22 -14.00 18.87
N GLY A 222 -7.93 -13.02 19.73
CA GLY A 222 -8.22 -13.07 21.16
C GLY A 222 -7.10 -13.63 22.02
N VAL A 223 -6.17 -12.77 22.42
CA VAL A 223 -5.02 -13.18 23.24
C VAL A 223 -4.87 -12.02 24.30
N VAL A 224 -4.77 -12.24 25.63
CA VAL A 224 -4.43 -11.25 26.73
C VAL A 224 -3.87 -11.96 28.01
N PRO A 225 -2.65 -11.71 28.61
CA PRO A 225 -1.54 -10.76 28.28
C PRO A 225 -0.12 -11.31 27.86
N ASP A 226 0.32 -12.56 28.17
CA ASP A 226 1.62 -13.20 27.79
C ASP A 226 1.85 -13.40 26.25
N GLY A 227 2.01 -12.31 25.47
CA GLY A 227 2.07 -12.36 23.99
C GLY A 227 0.67 -12.24 23.36
N LEU A 228 -0.16 -11.43 23.99
CA LEU A 228 -1.58 -11.72 24.07
C LEU A 228 -2.28 -10.33 23.78
N PHE A 229 -2.75 -10.15 22.52
CA PHE A 229 -3.34 -8.97 21.82
C PHE A 229 -4.23 -7.98 22.62
N THR A 230 -3.82 -6.71 22.70
CA THR A 230 -4.71 -5.60 23.10
C THR A 230 -5.09 -4.73 21.90
N THR A 231 -6.29 -4.13 21.96
CA THR A 231 -6.73 -3.08 21.01
C THR A 231 -6.01 -1.73 21.23
N GLU A 232 -5.09 -1.65 22.19
CA GLU A 232 -4.34 -0.42 22.51
C GLU A 232 -3.35 -0.05 21.40
N GLY A 233 -2.87 -1.01 20.61
CA GLY A 233 -1.99 -0.77 19.46
C GLY A 233 -2.68 -0.13 18.25
N CYS A 234 -4.01 -0.09 18.22
CA CYS A 234 -4.82 0.51 17.15
C CYS A 234 -5.53 1.82 17.59
N GLN A 235 -5.06 2.49 18.66
CA GLN A 235 -5.65 3.76 19.11
C GLN A 235 -4.89 5.01 18.62
N ASN A 236 -5.50 5.64 17.60
CA ASN A 236 -5.21 6.96 17.00
C ASN A 236 -3.99 7.05 16.08
#